data_AF-A0A2A4ZXT5-F1
#
_entry.id   AF-A0A2A4ZXT5-F1
#
_cell.length_a   1.000
_cell.length_b   1.000
_cell.length_c   1.000
_cell.angle_alpha   90.00
_cell.angle_beta   90.00
_cell.angle_gamma   90.00
#
_symmetry.space_group_name_H-M   'P 1'
#
loop_
_entity.id
_entity.type
_entity.pdbx_description
1 polymer ?
#
loop_
_entity_poly.entity_id
_entity_poly.type
_entity_poly.pdbx_seq_one_letter_code
_entity_poly.pdbx_strand_id
1 'polypeptide(L)'
;TTTNVFDSLGNLHVMRIYFVKESAINTWTAYVQIDDDNVGAPNPALPPPNNEQPSLSAFSLQFNPDGSLNSSLSESISISHWTPRDASGEYNGASLSNNFIVDITGSTQFSGDFLVNTDHQDQLISEQTKTVNLAVNLDRRATIAESRDHLYHSFGSQINSVINNSTSGLQGNQYTAQTFTVTDPNNLTTDIIINDNASAHDIAQSLSQIDGVSTTSSNEVTIDFFKFSRTNTYSISLNGYTFDANATAQEIAIEINNQTNFGLPGISASILGNQLMVMANSGHDLIFQVSGGASNTDQLIFKGSGNTLTLTASSSTQQLTVGGNFVINLDENYSITTGPTAPSVIPVAGTLLSNPIISTTIVHNAFDPTLDSTFNHTTAIDIFDSLGESHVLNAYFVKENQSSTWTVYLQIDGDDIADPNPALPEPQNVHPRLALYSIVFDSDGNLNEPLSDIPFITNWTPLNTDGKYNGAFRPLTIANGATMPLLSPASSSNFVIDLTGTTQLDNDFSINALNLESFTTE
;
A
#
# COMPACT_ATOMS: atom_id res chain seq x y z
N THR A 1 37.15 20.55 36.38
CA THR A 1 36.45 19.64 35.45
C THR A 1 35.49 20.44 34.60
N THR A 2 35.15 19.94 33.42
CA THR A 2 34.11 20.49 32.55
C THR A 2 33.12 19.38 32.23
N THR A 3 31.84 19.70 32.20
CA THR A 3 30.79 18.80 31.71
C THR A 3 29.81 19.60 30.85
N ASN A 4 29.07 18.90 30.02
CA ASN A 4 28.09 19.50 29.13
C ASN A 4 26.76 19.68 29.86
N VAL A 5 26.12 20.83 29.67
CA VAL A 5 24.77 21.10 30.17
C VAL A 5 23.92 21.66 29.03
N PHE A 6 22.61 21.43 29.09
CA PHE A 6 21.69 21.87 28.05
C PHE A 6 20.73 22.91 28.60
N ASP A 7 20.39 23.90 27.77
CA ASP A 7 19.29 24.82 28.08
C ASP A 7 17.92 24.20 27.78
N SER A 8 16.84 24.93 28.07
CA SER A 8 15.48 24.46 27.82
C SER A 8 15.11 24.37 26.33
N LEU A 9 16.00 24.80 25.43
CA LEU A 9 15.84 24.72 23.98
C LEU A 9 16.71 23.61 23.37
N GLY A 10 17.46 22.87 24.20
CA GLY A 10 18.35 21.79 23.77
C GLY A 10 19.73 22.27 23.28
N ASN A 11 20.07 23.55 23.46
CA ASN A 11 21.40 24.03 23.07
C ASN A 11 22.45 23.56 24.06
N LEU A 12 23.62 23.18 23.53
CA LEU A 12 24.77 22.74 24.30
C LEU A 12 25.51 23.92 24.94
N HIS A 13 25.83 23.79 26.22
CA HIS A 13 26.64 24.72 27.00
C HIS A 13 27.71 23.96 27.80
N VAL A 14 28.82 24.63 28.12
CA VAL A 14 29.93 24.01 28.86
C VAL A 14 29.94 24.52 30.29
N MET A 15 29.58 23.65 31.24
CA MET A 15 29.74 23.93 32.66
C MET A 15 31.17 23.61 33.11
N ARG A 16 31.82 24.56 33.76
CA ARG A 16 33.12 24.38 34.41
C ARG A 16 32.98 24.42 35.91
N ILE A 17 33.51 23.39 36.57
CA ILE A 17 33.62 23.33 38.03
C ILE A 17 35.09 23.24 38.41
N TYR A 18 35.55 24.10 39.30
CA TYR A 18 36.90 24.01 39.86
C TYR A 18 36.87 24.06 41.38
N PHE A 19 37.82 23.37 42.00
CA PHE A 19 37.87 23.17 43.45
C PHE A 19 39.15 23.80 43.98
N VAL A 20 39.01 24.62 45.02
CA VAL A 20 40.13 25.29 45.69
C VAL A 20 40.24 24.74 47.10
N LYS A 21 41.43 24.28 47.49
CA LYS A 21 41.69 23.81 48.85
C LYS A 21 41.82 25.00 49.79
N GLU A 22 41.08 24.97 50.89
CA GLU A 22 41.12 26.04 51.88
C GLU A 22 42.18 25.79 52.97
N SER A 23 42.49 26.84 53.72
CA SER A 23 43.40 26.75 54.89
C SER A 23 42.81 25.94 56.05
N ALA A 24 41.49 25.81 56.09
CA ALA A 24 40.78 24.97 57.06
C ALA A 24 40.94 23.48 56.72
N ILE A 25 41.04 22.64 57.77
CA ILE A 25 41.26 21.19 57.61
C ILE A 25 40.06 20.59 56.87
N ASN A 26 40.35 19.79 55.85
CA ASN A 26 39.35 19.05 55.05
C ASN A 26 38.28 19.94 54.40
N THR A 27 38.60 21.21 54.16
CA THR A 27 37.69 22.18 53.56
C THR A 27 38.13 22.55 52.15
N TRP A 28 37.18 22.60 51.25
CA TRP A 28 37.35 23.02 49.87
C TRP A 28 36.24 24.00 49.49
N THR A 29 36.50 24.84 48.51
CA THR A 29 35.49 25.69 47.88
C THR A 29 35.33 25.25 46.43
N ALA A 30 34.11 24.91 46.04
CA ALA A 30 33.74 24.62 44.66
C ALA A 30 33.22 25.88 43.98
N TYR A 31 33.76 26.18 42.81
CA TYR A 31 33.33 27.30 41.98
C TYR A 31 32.74 26.80 40.68
N VAL A 32 31.65 27.43 40.24
CA VAL A 32 30.91 27.02 39.03
C VAL A 32 30.68 28.19 38.09
N GLN A 33 30.90 27.93 36.80
CA GLN A 33 30.57 28.82 35.68
C GLN A 33 29.98 27.99 34.53
N ILE A 34 29.17 28.61 33.68
CA ILE A 34 28.66 27.99 32.44
C ILE A 34 28.99 28.95 31.30
N ASP A 35 29.67 28.47 30.26
CA ASP A 35 30.20 29.29 29.15
C ASP A 35 31.02 30.50 29.60
N ASP A 36 31.80 30.31 30.67
CA ASP A 36 32.58 31.34 31.35
C ASP A 36 31.73 32.44 32.04
N ASP A 37 30.40 32.36 32.00
CA ASP A 37 29.49 33.22 32.73
C ASP A 37 29.29 32.76 34.19
N ASN A 38 29.14 33.75 35.07
CA ASN A 38 28.81 33.56 36.47
C ASN A 38 27.35 33.10 36.62
N VAL A 39 27.09 32.20 37.56
CA VAL A 39 25.77 31.56 37.73
C VAL A 39 25.19 31.66 39.15
N GLY A 40 25.86 32.45 40.01
CA GLY A 40 25.50 32.63 41.41
C GLY A 40 24.56 33.78 41.66
N ALA A 41 23.92 33.77 42.83
CA ALA A 41 23.04 34.84 43.26
C ALA A 41 23.75 36.20 43.20
N PRO A 42 23.11 37.26 42.67
CA PRO A 42 23.68 38.61 42.70
C PRO A 42 24.04 39.04 44.12
N ASN A 43 25.06 39.89 44.26
CA ASN A 43 25.49 40.39 45.56
C ASN A 43 24.88 41.78 45.84
N PRO A 44 23.83 41.91 46.68
CA PRO A 44 23.16 43.18 46.91
C PRO A 44 24.03 44.22 47.62
N ALA A 45 25.18 43.82 48.17
CA ALA A 45 26.11 44.72 48.86
C ALA A 45 27.04 45.48 47.89
N LEU A 46 27.06 45.14 46.60
CA LEU A 46 27.85 45.86 45.59
C LEU A 46 27.11 47.09 45.06
N PRO A 47 27.80 48.10 44.50
CA PRO A 47 27.15 49.21 43.80
C PRO A 47 26.61 48.78 42.42
N PRO A 48 25.51 49.39 41.91
CA PRO A 48 24.99 49.12 40.57
C PRO A 48 26.00 49.41 39.44
N PRO A 49 26.02 48.61 38.36
CA PRO A 49 25.08 47.52 38.04
C PRO A 49 25.44 46.15 38.66
N ASN A 50 26.58 46.05 39.36
CA ASN A 50 27.13 44.78 39.85
C ASN A 50 26.28 44.14 40.97
N ASN A 51 25.32 44.87 41.52
CA ASN A 51 24.38 44.37 42.53
C ASN A 51 23.31 43.43 41.97
N GLU A 52 23.05 43.51 40.66
CA GLU A 52 22.04 42.70 39.94
C GLU A 52 22.68 41.63 39.03
N GLN A 53 24.00 41.70 38.79
CA GLN A 53 24.70 40.74 37.94
C GLN A 53 24.97 39.42 38.69
N PRO A 54 24.87 38.26 38.00
CA PRO A 54 25.25 36.98 38.59
C PRO A 54 26.67 37.01 39.15
N SER A 55 26.83 36.52 40.38
CA SER A 55 28.14 36.43 41.03
C SER A 55 28.81 35.09 40.75
N LEU A 56 30.13 35.03 40.94
CA LEU A 56 30.86 33.77 40.88
C LEU A 56 30.33 32.86 42.01
N SER A 57 29.66 31.77 41.64
CA SER A 57 29.12 30.81 42.61
C SER A 57 30.26 30.13 43.36
N ALA A 58 30.25 30.19 44.68
CA ALA A 58 31.22 29.53 45.55
C ALA A 58 30.46 28.70 46.60
N PHE A 59 30.78 27.42 46.70
CA PHE A 59 30.11 26.49 47.60
C PHE A 59 31.12 25.81 48.52
N SER A 60 30.90 25.88 49.83
CA SER A 60 31.78 25.25 50.81
C SER A 60 31.56 23.74 50.88
N LEU A 61 32.64 22.97 50.72
CA LEU A 61 32.65 21.52 50.84
C LEU A 61 33.50 21.09 52.01
N GLN A 62 32.95 20.22 52.86
CA GLN A 62 33.66 19.66 54.01
C GLN A 62 33.72 18.14 53.89
N PHE A 63 34.89 17.59 54.19
CA PHE A 63 35.12 16.15 54.18
C PHE A 63 35.42 15.62 55.58
N ASN A 64 34.91 14.43 55.86
CA ASN A 64 35.20 13.70 57.08
C ASN A 64 36.68 13.28 57.14
N PRO A 65 37.21 12.95 58.33
CA PRO A 65 38.58 12.46 58.48
C PRO A 65 38.90 11.18 57.70
N ASP A 66 37.89 10.38 57.37
CA ASP A 66 38.02 9.17 56.54
C ASP A 66 38.04 9.47 55.02
N GLY A 67 37.92 10.75 54.64
CA GLY A 67 37.96 11.22 53.27
C GLY A 67 36.60 11.30 52.58
N SER A 68 35.49 10.89 53.20
CA SER A 68 34.16 10.99 52.59
C SER A 68 33.61 12.42 52.63
N LEU A 69 32.81 12.84 51.65
CA LEU A 69 32.09 14.12 51.72
C LEU A 69 31.13 14.11 52.92
N ASN A 70 31.15 15.18 53.72
CA ASN A 70 30.20 15.40 54.80
C ASN A 70 29.04 16.25 54.27
N SER A 71 27.96 15.58 53.85
CA SER A 71 26.80 16.24 53.24
C SER A 71 26.02 17.15 54.20
N SER A 72 26.17 17.00 55.52
CA SER A 72 25.49 17.89 56.49
C SER A 72 26.25 19.18 56.78
N LEU A 73 27.55 19.23 56.45
CA LEU A 73 28.41 20.41 56.61
C LEU A 73 28.82 21.04 55.28
N SER A 74 28.47 20.41 54.16
CA SER A 74 28.73 20.93 52.82
C SER A 74 27.49 21.66 52.28
N GLU A 75 27.72 22.70 51.49
CA GLU A 75 26.67 23.40 50.77
C GLU A 75 26.25 22.61 49.52
N SER A 76 24.96 22.64 49.20
CA SER A 76 24.46 22.15 47.91
C SER A 76 24.92 23.08 46.80
N ILE A 77 25.52 22.52 45.74
CA ILE A 77 25.92 23.28 44.55
C ILE A 77 24.67 23.58 43.73
N SER A 78 23.98 24.68 44.04
CA SER A 78 22.76 25.09 43.36
C SER A 78 23.05 26.17 42.31
N ILE A 79 22.72 25.89 41.06
CA ILE A 79 22.74 26.85 39.96
C ILE A 79 21.40 27.57 39.96
N SER A 80 21.39 28.90 40.02
CA SER A 80 20.14 29.66 40.24
C SER A 80 19.97 30.92 39.40
N HIS A 81 21.03 31.40 38.76
CA HIS A 81 21.01 32.66 38.01
C HIS A 81 21.76 32.51 36.68
N TRP A 82 21.62 31.34 36.05
CA TRP A 82 22.12 31.10 34.71
C TRP A 82 21.08 31.55 33.67
N THR A 83 21.49 32.46 32.79
CA THR A 83 20.67 32.92 31.67
C THR A 83 21.37 32.55 30.36
N PRO A 84 20.91 31.51 29.64
CA PRO A 84 21.60 31.01 28.46
C PRO A 84 21.72 32.07 27.34
N ARG A 85 22.86 32.04 26.65
CA ARG A 85 23.19 32.92 25.52
C ARG A 85 23.45 32.10 24.27
N ASP A 86 23.19 32.68 23.11
CA ASP A 86 23.57 32.09 21.83
C ASP A 86 25.05 32.32 21.52
N ALA A 87 25.51 31.78 20.38
CA ALA A 87 26.89 31.92 19.92
C ALA A 87 27.32 33.37 19.64
N SER A 88 26.37 34.32 19.56
CA SER A 88 26.63 35.74 19.41
C SER A 88 26.72 36.50 20.74
N GLY A 89 26.47 35.82 21.86
CA GLY A 89 26.48 36.39 23.22
C GLY A 89 25.16 37.04 23.63
N GLU A 90 24.13 36.96 22.79
CA GLU A 90 22.80 37.47 23.09
C GLU A 90 21.94 36.42 23.80
N TYR A 91 20.95 36.85 24.58
CA TYR A 91 20.07 35.91 25.28
C TYR A 91 19.23 35.12 24.28
N ASN A 92 19.28 33.79 24.38
CA ASN A 92 18.66 32.90 23.38
C ASN A 92 17.16 32.61 23.64
N GLY A 93 16.57 33.20 24.70
CA GLY A 93 15.16 33.04 25.03
C GLY A 93 14.79 31.73 25.75
N ALA A 94 15.78 30.92 26.15
CA ALA A 94 15.54 29.75 27.00
C ALA A 94 14.88 30.14 28.34
N SER A 95 14.07 29.23 28.89
CA SER A 95 13.36 29.45 30.15
C SER A 95 14.32 29.81 31.28
N LEU A 96 14.00 30.88 32.00
CA LEU A 96 14.82 31.41 33.10
C LEU A 96 14.72 30.59 34.40
N SER A 97 13.93 29.51 34.41
CA SER A 97 13.66 28.70 35.60
C SER A 97 14.62 27.52 35.79
N ASN A 98 15.79 27.52 35.14
CA ASN A 98 16.75 26.41 35.14
C ASN A 98 17.54 26.34 36.45
N ASN A 99 16.85 26.35 37.59
CA ASN A 99 17.46 26.07 38.87
C ASN A 99 17.70 24.58 38.95
N PHE A 100 18.97 24.17 38.95
CA PHE A 100 19.34 22.77 39.12
C PHE A 100 20.46 22.63 40.16
N ILE A 101 20.61 21.42 40.68
CA ILE A 101 21.61 21.08 41.68
C ILE A 101 22.64 20.19 41.00
N VAL A 102 23.92 20.51 41.16
CA VAL A 102 25.00 19.58 40.85
C VAL A 102 25.19 18.69 42.07
N ASP A 103 24.73 17.45 41.98
CA ASP A 103 24.96 16.49 43.05
C ASP A 103 26.40 15.97 42.99
N ILE A 104 27.11 16.12 44.10
CA ILE A 104 28.48 15.64 44.29
C ILE A 104 28.56 14.64 45.44
N THR A 105 27.43 14.12 45.90
CA THR A 105 27.38 13.06 46.91
C THR A 105 28.22 11.88 46.46
N GLY A 106 28.92 11.26 47.40
CA GLY A 106 29.91 10.22 47.11
C GLY A 106 31.30 10.73 46.72
N SER A 107 31.51 12.04 46.57
CA SER A 107 32.86 12.60 46.42
C SER A 107 33.77 12.24 47.59
N THR A 108 35.06 12.03 47.29
CA THR A 108 36.08 11.72 48.30
C THR A 108 37.31 12.62 48.17
N GLN A 109 38.08 12.77 49.25
CA GLN A 109 39.40 13.39 49.22
C GLN A 109 40.47 12.41 49.70
N PHE A 110 41.52 12.23 48.91
CA PHE A 110 42.70 11.45 49.25
C PHE A 110 43.96 12.11 48.68
N SER A 111 45.13 11.64 49.09
CA SER A 111 46.40 12.08 48.48
C SER A 111 46.53 11.46 47.09
N GLY A 112 46.26 12.22 46.05
CA GLY A 112 46.33 11.78 44.66
C GLY A 112 45.95 12.89 43.68
N ASP A 113 46.04 12.58 42.39
CA ASP A 113 45.59 13.47 41.33
C ASP A 113 44.06 13.58 41.32
N PHE A 114 43.54 14.72 40.87
CA PHE A 114 42.11 14.93 40.71
C PHE A 114 41.54 13.99 39.63
N LEU A 115 40.43 13.33 39.93
CA LEU A 115 39.74 12.38 39.05
C LEU A 115 38.23 12.54 39.20
N VAL A 116 37.49 12.43 38.08
CA VAL A 116 36.02 12.31 38.06
C VAL A 116 35.69 10.85 37.77
N ASN A 117 35.03 10.16 38.70
CA ASN A 117 34.76 8.72 38.62
C ASN A 117 33.45 8.37 37.90
N THR A 118 32.44 9.23 38.03
CA THR A 118 31.10 9.05 37.48
C THR A 118 30.52 10.42 37.17
N ASP A 119 29.94 10.56 35.98
CA ASP A 119 29.13 11.72 35.57
C ASP A 119 27.75 11.16 35.19
N HIS A 120 26.66 11.72 35.73
CA HIS A 120 25.28 11.28 35.49
C HIS A 120 24.36 12.50 35.46
N GLN A 121 23.59 12.65 34.39
CA GLN A 121 22.71 13.80 34.17
C GLN A 121 21.24 13.37 34.19
N ASP A 122 20.48 13.78 35.21
CA ASP A 122 19.16 13.23 35.57
C ASP A 122 17.96 13.65 34.67
N GLN A 123 18.18 14.26 33.50
CA GLN A 123 17.09 14.77 32.64
C GLN A 123 17.41 14.75 31.13
N LEU A 124 17.93 13.64 30.60
CA LEU A 124 17.85 13.42 29.15
C LEU A 124 16.45 12.89 28.83
N ILE A 125 15.53 13.78 28.46
CA ILE A 125 14.35 13.36 27.71
C ILE A 125 14.86 12.82 26.37
N SER A 126 14.80 11.51 26.18
CA SER A 126 14.89 10.97 24.83
C SER A 126 13.79 11.62 23.99
N GLU A 127 14.16 12.41 22.99
CA GLU A 127 13.16 12.96 22.08
C GLU A 127 12.83 11.92 21.02
N GLN A 128 11.55 11.60 20.88
CA GLN A 128 11.07 10.80 19.76
C GLN A 128 11.51 11.41 18.43
N THR A 129 11.65 10.58 17.40
CA THR A 129 11.84 11.05 16.03
C THR A 129 10.67 11.95 15.63
N LYS A 130 10.98 13.21 15.28
CA LYS A 130 10.01 14.19 14.76
C LYS A 130 10.04 14.25 13.23
N THR A 131 11.26 14.20 12.67
CA THR A 131 11.51 14.26 11.23
C THR A 131 12.55 13.22 10.86
N VAL A 132 12.29 12.47 9.79
CA VAL A 132 13.28 11.62 9.11
C VAL A 132 13.65 12.33 7.81
N ASN A 133 14.84 12.91 7.72
CA ASN A 133 15.33 13.49 6.47
C ASN A 133 15.98 12.39 5.64
N LEU A 134 15.30 11.94 4.59
CA LEU A 134 15.73 10.87 3.70
C LEU A 134 15.81 11.39 2.26
N ALA A 135 17.03 11.71 1.82
CA ALA A 135 17.29 12.02 0.42
C ALA A 135 17.93 10.80 -0.24
N VAL A 136 17.29 10.25 -1.27
CA VAL A 136 17.82 9.12 -2.04
C VAL A 136 18.04 9.49 -3.49
N ASN A 137 18.79 8.66 -4.20
CA ASN A 137 18.82 8.65 -5.64
C ASN A 137 18.18 7.36 -6.15
N LEU A 138 17.10 7.48 -6.90
CA LEU A 138 16.39 6.35 -7.51
C LEU A 138 16.92 6.07 -8.92
N ASP A 139 17.12 4.79 -9.27
CA ASP A 139 17.59 4.42 -10.60
C ASP A 139 16.49 4.62 -11.64
N ARG A 140 16.65 5.64 -12.49
CA ARG A 140 15.71 5.95 -13.57
C ARG A 140 15.51 4.78 -14.53
N ARG A 141 16.49 3.89 -14.67
CA ARG A 141 16.48 2.75 -15.59
C ARG A 141 15.78 1.53 -15.01
N ALA A 142 15.39 1.56 -13.74
CA ALA A 142 14.68 0.45 -13.10
C ALA A 142 13.44 0.06 -13.93
N THR A 143 13.15 -1.23 -13.99
CA THR A 143 11.94 -1.75 -14.63
C THR A 143 10.76 -1.59 -13.67
N ILE A 144 9.58 -1.33 -14.21
CA ILE A 144 8.35 -1.33 -13.41
C ILE A 144 8.14 -2.77 -12.93
N ALA A 145 7.92 -2.95 -11.63
CA ALA A 145 7.74 -4.28 -11.03
C ALA A 145 6.33 -4.81 -11.29
N GLU A 146 5.33 -3.95 -11.13
CA GLU A 146 3.92 -4.26 -11.38
C GLU A 146 3.63 -4.23 -12.89
N SER A 147 2.77 -5.11 -13.39
CA SER A 147 2.18 -4.97 -14.72
C SER A 147 0.66 -5.01 -14.63
N ARG A 148 -0.01 -4.30 -15.55
CA ARG A 148 -1.46 -4.17 -15.58
C ARG A 148 -2.01 -4.68 -16.90
N ASP A 149 -2.76 -5.78 -16.83
CA ASP A 149 -3.49 -6.31 -17.97
C ASP A 149 -4.95 -5.84 -17.94
N HIS A 150 -5.60 -5.86 -19.10
CA HIS A 150 -6.97 -5.43 -19.25
C HIS A 150 -7.85 -6.54 -19.84
N LEU A 151 -8.84 -6.97 -19.05
CA LEU A 151 -9.85 -7.92 -19.48
C LEU A 151 -11.07 -7.22 -20.07
N TYR A 152 -11.45 -7.63 -21.28
CA TYR A 152 -12.63 -7.17 -22.00
C TYR A 152 -13.56 -8.36 -22.21
N HIS A 153 -14.73 -8.30 -21.56
CA HIS A 153 -15.73 -9.35 -21.67
C HIS A 153 -16.62 -9.11 -22.88
N SER A 154 -16.94 -10.19 -23.61
CA SER A 154 -17.94 -10.14 -24.67
C SER A 154 -19.26 -9.57 -24.14
N PHE A 155 -19.88 -8.70 -24.92
CA PHE A 155 -21.02 -7.88 -24.54
C PHE A 155 -22.06 -7.85 -25.66
N GLY A 156 -23.31 -8.14 -25.32
CA GLY A 156 -24.42 -8.11 -26.27
C GLY A 156 -25.55 -9.00 -25.79
N SER A 157 -26.78 -8.71 -26.20
CA SER A 157 -27.93 -9.49 -25.72
C SER A 157 -28.00 -10.90 -26.28
N GLN A 158 -27.25 -11.19 -27.36
CA GLN A 158 -27.15 -12.54 -27.93
C GLN A 158 -26.01 -13.39 -27.37
N ILE A 159 -25.08 -12.81 -26.61
CA ILE A 159 -23.96 -13.57 -26.01
C ILE A 159 -24.52 -14.65 -25.07
N ASN A 160 -24.18 -15.92 -25.29
CA ASN A 160 -24.73 -17.07 -24.55
C ASN A 160 -26.27 -17.08 -24.51
N SER A 161 -26.94 -16.51 -25.52
CA SER A 161 -28.39 -16.61 -25.68
C SER A 161 -28.75 -17.74 -26.64
N VAL A 162 -29.86 -18.40 -26.36
CA VAL A 162 -30.46 -19.42 -27.21
C VAL A 162 -31.28 -18.74 -28.29
N ILE A 163 -30.88 -18.91 -29.54
CA ILE A 163 -31.56 -18.37 -30.73
C ILE A 163 -32.32 -19.51 -31.42
N ASN A 164 -33.61 -19.33 -31.65
CA ASN A 164 -34.40 -20.25 -32.48
C ASN A 164 -34.35 -19.82 -33.95
N ASN A 165 -33.45 -20.45 -34.71
CA ASN A 165 -33.24 -20.18 -36.14
C ASN A 165 -34.36 -20.74 -37.04
N SER A 166 -35.37 -21.41 -36.49
CA SER A 166 -36.59 -21.75 -37.23
C SER A 166 -37.54 -20.56 -37.39
N THR A 167 -37.27 -19.45 -36.70
CA THR A 167 -37.97 -18.18 -36.92
C THR A 167 -37.40 -17.47 -38.15
N SER A 168 -38.28 -17.07 -39.07
CA SER A 168 -37.88 -16.37 -40.30
C SER A 168 -37.00 -15.15 -40.00
N GLY A 169 -35.84 -15.08 -40.67
CA GLY A 169 -34.89 -13.96 -40.56
C GLY A 169 -33.80 -14.11 -39.50
N LEU A 170 -33.77 -15.21 -38.74
CA LEU A 170 -32.69 -15.51 -37.78
C LEU A 170 -31.83 -16.67 -38.30
N GLN A 171 -30.50 -16.52 -38.30
CA GLN A 171 -29.53 -17.54 -38.68
C GLN A 171 -28.35 -17.54 -37.71
N GLY A 172 -27.85 -18.72 -37.34
CA GLY A 172 -26.69 -18.86 -36.44
C GLY A 172 -26.91 -18.25 -35.05
N ASN A 173 -25.80 -17.83 -34.43
CA ASN A 173 -25.77 -17.26 -33.09
C ASN A 173 -26.16 -15.77 -33.04
N GLN A 174 -26.41 -15.15 -34.20
CA GLN A 174 -26.80 -13.73 -34.35
C GLN A 174 -25.72 -12.73 -33.90
N TYR A 175 -24.46 -13.15 -33.81
CA TYR A 175 -23.33 -12.24 -33.66
C TYR A 175 -23.17 -11.47 -34.97
N THR A 176 -22.97 -10.17 -34.87
CA THR A 176 -22.87 -9.29 -36.04
C THR A 176 -21.41 -9.01 -36.37
N ALA A 177 -21.16 -8.74 -37.65
CA ALA A 177 -19.86 -8.36 -38.12
C ALA A 177 -19.39 -7.06 -37.46
N GLN A 178 -18.17 -7.07 -36.95
CA GLN A 178 -17.52 -5.92 -36.32
C GLN A 178 -16.03 -5.92 -36.65
N THR A 179 -15.44 -4.74 -36.73
CA THR A 179 -13.99 -4.59 -36.81
C THR A 179 -13.48 -4.19 -35.44
N PHE A 180 -12.56 -5.00 -34.90
CA PHE A 180 -11.77 -4.67 -33.72
C PHE A 180 -10.43 -4.13 -34.18
N THR A 181 -10.05 -2.95 -33.69
CA THR A 181 -8.75 -2.34 -33.96
C THR A 181 -7.95 -2.37 -32.67
N VAL A 182 -6.93 -3.22 -32.63
CA VAL A 182 -5.98 -3.32 -31.52
C VAL A 182 -4.80 -2.40 -31.81
N THR A 183 -4.44 -1.55 -30.85
CA THR A 183 -3.27 -0.66 -30.93
C THR A 183 -2.23 -1.15 -29.93
N ASP A 184 -1.01 -1.39 -30.41
CA ASP A 184 0.12 -1.82 -29.60
C ASP A 184 0.80 -0.63 -28.87
N PRO A 185 1.76 -0.89 -27.95
CA PRO A 185 2.50 0.16 -27.24
C PRO A 185 3.33 1.09 -28.14
N ASN A 186 3.61 0.69 -29.38
CA ASN A 186 4.31 1.49 -30.39
C ASN A 186 3.36 2.33 -31.26
N ASN A 187 2.05 2.31 -30.96
CA ASN A 187 0.97 2.91 -31.75
C ASN A 187 0.76 2.28 -33.13
N LEU A 188 1.19 1.02 -33.34
CA LEU A 188 0.82 0.24 -34.51
C LEU A 188 -0.56 -0.36 -34.32
N THR A 189 -1.43 -0.18 -35.31
CA THR A 189 -2.81 -0.67 -35.29
C THR A 189 -2.96 -1.94 -36.12
N THR A 190 -3.63 -2.96 -35.58
CA THR A 190 -4.03 -4.19 -36.26
C THR A 190 -5.55 -4.31 -36.27
N ASP A 191 -6.14 -4.37 -37.47
CA ASP A 191 -7.58 -4.56 -37.65
C ASP A 191 -7.93 -6.05 -37.78
N ILE A 192 -8.85 -6.51 -36.96
CA ILE A 192 -9.43 -7.85 -37.02
C ILE A 192 -10.90 -7.73 -37.39
N ILE A 193 -11.28 -8.38 -38.49
CA ILE A 193 -12.66 -8.43 -38.96
C ILE A 193 -13.33 -9.66 -38.35
N ILE A 194 -14.30 -9.42 -37.48
CA ILE A 194 -15.24 -10.44 -37.01
C ILE A 194 -16.39 -10.49 -38.01
N ASN A 195 -16.66 -11.67 -38.55
CA ASN A 195 -17.75 -11.88 -39.51
C ASN A 195 -19.08 -12.13 -38.78
N ASP A 196 -20.19 -11.93 -39.50
CA ASP A 196 -21.52 -12.35 -39.00
C ASP A 196 -21.50 -13.83 -38.63
N ASN A 197 -22.07 -14.16 -37.46
CA ASN A 197 -22.15 -15.49 -36.89
C ASN A 197 -20.81 -16.19 -36.66
N ALA A 198 -19.71 -15.46 -36.53
CA ALA A 198 -18.45 -16.04 -36.04
C ALA A 198 -18.69 -16.66 -34.66
N SER A 199 -18.18 -17.87 -34.42
CA SER A 199 -18.25 -18.48 -33.10
C SER A 199 -17.29 -17.78 -32.15
N ALA A 200 -17.53 -17.84 -30.84
CA ALA A 200 -16.59 -17.28 -29.86
C ALA A 200 -15.20 -17.95 -29.94
N HIS A 201 -15.16 -19.21 -30.38
CA HIS A 201 -13.91 -19.88 -30.73
C HIS A 201 -13.13 -19.15 -31.82
N ASP A 202 -13.76 -18.86 -32.97
CA ASP A 202 -13.10 -18.25 -34.11
C ASP A 202 -12.65 -16.82 -33.80
N ILE A 203 -13.46 -16.09 -33.03
CA ILE A 203 -13.12 -14.75 -32.51
C ILE A 203 -11.87 -14.84 -31.64
N ALA A 204 -11.85 -15.76 -30.66
CA ALA A 204 -10.72 -15.93 -29.77
C ALA A 204 -9.44 -16.36 -30.50
N GLN A 205 -9.56 -17.27 -31.46
CA GLN A 205 -8.43 -17.71 -32.28
C GLN A 205 -7.87 -16.57 -33.13
N SER A 206 -8.73 -15.73 -33.71
CA SER A 206 -8.30 -14.60 -34.56
C SER A 206 -7.58 -13.53 -33.75
N LEU A 207 -8.11 -13.19 -32.56
CA LEU A 207 -7.50 -12.19 -31.69
C LEU A 207 -6.19 -12.65 -31.06
N SER A 208 -6.11 -13.92 -30.68
CA SER A 208 -4.89 -14.50 -30.07
C SER A 208 -3.74 -14.69 -31.06
N GLN A 209 -3.88 -14.25 -32.32
CA GLN A 209 -2.78 -14.14 -33.29
C GLN A 209 -2.01 -12.83 -33.17
N ILE A 210 -2.52 -11.86 -32.41
CA ILE A 210 -1.85 -10.58 -32.16
C ILE A 210 -0.98 -10.74 -30.91
N ASP A 211 0.28 -10.32 -31.01
CA ASP A 211 1.17 -10.27 -29.85
C ASP A 211 0.57 -9.38 -28.76
N GLY A 212 0.71 -9.79 -27.49
CA GLY A 212 0.11 -9.09 -26.34
C GLY A 212 -1.42 -9.19 -26.24
N VAL A 213 -2.03 -10.08 -27.02
CA VAL A 213 -3.47 -10.38 -26.94
C VAL A 213 -3.65 -11.88 -26.68
N SER A 214 -4.33 -12.22 -25.59
CA SER A 214 -4.79 -13.58 -25.35
C SER A 214 -6.29 -13.59 -25.13
N THR A 215 -7.03 -14.43 -25.85
CA THR A 215 -8.48 -14.49 -25.73
C THR A 215 -8.92 -15.88 -25.32
N THR A 216 -9.72 -15.95 -24.27
CA THR A 216 -10.41 -17.18 -23.86
C THR A 216 -11.84 -17.16 -24.37
N SER A 217 -12.41 -18.33 -24.61
CA SER A 217 -13.81 -18.44 -25.02
C SER A 217 -14.45 -19.68 -24.42
N SER A 218 -15.77 -19.64 -24.27
CA SER A 218 -16.55 -20.74 -23.73
C SER A 218 -17.99 -20.65 -24.21
N ASN A 219 -18.72 -21.74 -24.17
CA ASN A 219 -20.15 -21.76 -24.46
C ASN A 219 -20.84 -22.71 -23.49
N GLU A 220 -22.03 -22.35 -23.05
CA GLU A 220 -22.81 -23.15 -22.11
C GLU A 220 -24.29 -23.00 -22.39
N VAL A 221 -25.00 -24.12 -22.33
CA VAL A 221 -26.46 -24.12 -22.25
C VAL A 221 -26.93 -25.19 -21.28
N THR A 222 -27.93 -24.85 -20.48
CA THR A 222 -28.67 -25.81 -19.67
C THR A 222 -29.99 -26.14 -20.36
N ILE A 223 -30.31 -27.43 -20.47
CA ILE A 223 -31.55 -27.93 -21.07
C ILE A 223 -32.35 -28.64 -19.98
N ASP A 224 -33.51 -28.11 -19.67
CA ASP A 224 -34.45 -28.75 -18.75
C ASP A 224 -35.33 -29.71 -19.53
N PHE A 225 -35.13 -30.99 -19.25
CA PHE A 225 -36.05 -32.05 -19.64
C PHE A 225 -37.16 -32.06 -18.59
N PHE A 226 -38.22 -31.25 -18.79
CA PHE A 226 -39.39 -31.28 -17.93
C PHE A 226 -39.95 -32.72 -17.86
N LYS A 227 -40.74 -33.06 -16.82
CA LYS A 227 -41.31 -34.42 -16.71
C LYS A 227 -42.16 -34.73 -17.94
N PHE A 228 -41.61 -35.52 -18.86
CA PHE A 228 -42.35 -36.17 -19.92
C PHE A 228 -43.55 -36.89 -19.31
N SER A 229 -44.72 -36.74 -19.92
CA SER A 229 -45.94 -37.38 -19.40
C SER A 229 -45.86 -38.91 -19.42
N ARG A 230 -44.97 -39.50 -20.24
CA ARG A 230 -44.75 -40.96 -20.37
C ARG A 230 -43.27 -41.33 -20.66
N THR A 231 -42.71 -40.90 -21.79
CA THR A 231 -41.31 -41.15 -22.27
C THR A 231 -40.85 -39.99 -23.16
N ASN A 232 -39.53 -39.69 -23.21
CA ASN A 232 -39.01 -38.72 -24.19
C ASN A 232 -39.30 -39.24 -25.60
N THR A 233 -39.85 -38.41 -26.50
CA THR A 233 -40.08 -38.76 -27.92
C THR A 233 -39.43 -37.77 -28.86
N TYR A 234 -38.55 -36.91 -28.34
CA TYR A 234 -37.75 -36.02 -29.16
C TYR A 234 -36.62 -36.78 -29.85
N SER A 235 -36.41 -36.43 -31.12
CA SER A 235 -35.15 -36.65 -31.83
C SER A 235 -34.29 -35.41 -31.64
N ILE A 236 -33.10 -35.58 -31.05
CA ILE A 236 -32.18 -34.49 -30.74
C ILE A 236 -30.86 -34.79 -31.43
N SER A 237 -30.28 -33.77 -32.09
CA SER A 237 -28.88 -33.77 -32.48
C SER A 237 -28.18 -32.54 -31.92
N LEU A 238 -26.87 -32.65 -31.72
CA LEU A 238 -25.97 -31.56 -31.34
C LEU A 238 -24.83 -31.53 -32.34
N ASN A 239 -24.55 -30.37 -32.96
CA ASN A 239 -23.45 -30.17 -33.92
C ASN A 239 -23.35 -31.29 -34.98
N GLY A 240 -24.51 -31.79 -35.43
CA GLY A 240 -24.62 -32.86 -36.44
C GLY A 240 -24.57 -34.29 -35.87
N TYR A 241 -24.15 -34.49 -34.62
CA TYR A 241 -24.23 -35.79 -33.95
C TYR A 241 -25.65 -36.05 -33.47
N THR A 242 -26.26 -37.13 -33.95
CA THR A 242 -27.65 -37.49 -33.60
C THR A 242 -27.66 -38.48 -32.46
N PHE A 243 -28.42 -38.18 -31.40
CA PHE A 243 -28.60 -39.09 -30.26
C PHE A 243 -29.70 -40.11 -30.54
N ASP A 244 -29.65 -41.23 -29.80
CA ASP A 244 -30.67 -42.26 -29.90
C ASP A 244 -32.07 -41.71 -29.62
N ALA A 245 -33.05 -42.21 -30.38
CA ALA A 245 -34.44 -41.83 -30.19
C ALA A 245 -34.91 -42.21 -28.77
N ASN A 246 -35.61 -41.28 -28.11
CA ASN A 246 -36.12 -41.43 -26.73
C ASN A 246 -35.05 -41.46 -25.63
N ALA A 247 -33.78 -41.12 -25.92
CA ALA A 247 -32.73 -41.04 -24.92
C ALA A 247 -33.09 -40.08 -23.78
N THR A 248 -32.78 -40.49 -22.55
CA THR A 248 -32.90 -39.64 -21.36
C THR A 248 -31.82 -38.56 -21.34
N ALA A 249 -32.01 -37.50 -20.56
CA ALA A 249 -30.99 -36.47 -20.36
C ALA A 249 -29.64 -37.07 -19.92
N GLN A 250 -29.68 -38.07 -19.03
CA GLN A 250 -28.49 -38.77 -18.53
C GLN A 250 -27.77 -39.56 -19.64
N GLU A 251 -28.51 -40.25 -20.50
CA GLU A 251 -27.92 -40.99 -21.64
C GLU A 251 -27.32 -40.03 -22.65
N ILE A 252 -27.98 -38.90 -22.94
CA ILE A 252 -27.43 -37.83 -23.78
C ILE A 252 -26.15 -37.27 -23.16
N ALA A 253 -26.11 -37.01 -21.84
CA ALA A 253 -24.90 -36.51 -21.17
C ALA A 253 -23.72 -37.49 -21.27
N ILE A 254 -23.98 -38.78 -21.04
CA ILE A 254 -22.98 -39.84 -21.18
C ILE A 254 -22.46 -39.86 -22.62
N GLU A 255 -23.36 -39.80 -23.59
CA GLU A 255 -22.98 -39.88 -24.99
C GLU A 255 -22.21 -38.65 -25.46
N ILE A 256 -22.57 -37.44 -25.03
CA ILE A 256 -21.77 -36.23 -25.29
C ILE A 256 -20.33 -36.43 -24.78
N ASN A 257 -20.17 -36.93 -23.56
CA ASN A 257 -18.85 -37.17 -22.96
C ASN A 257 -18.06 -38.28 -23.68
N ASN A 258 -18.73 -39.30 -24.22
CA ASN A 258 -18.09 -40.32 -25.07
C ASN A 258 -17.60 -39.73 -26.39
N GLN A 259 -18.33 -38.75 -26.93
CA GLN A 259 -18.02 -38.09 -28.20
C GLN A 259 -17.09 -36.87 -28.07
N THR A 260 -16.70 -36.46 -26.84
CA THR A 260 -15.87 -35.27 -26.58
C THR A 260 -14.54 -35.23 -27.35
N ASN A 261 -13.98 -36.39 -27.72
CA ASN A 261 -12.74 -36.48 -28.49
C ASN A 261 -12.97 -36.94 -29.95
N PHE A 262 -14.22 -37.06 -30.39
CA PHE A 262 -14.61 -37.62 -31.68
C PHE A 262 -15.70 -36.78 -32.36
N GLY A 263 -16.97 -37.18 -32.24
CA GLY A 263 -18.09 -36.53 -32.94
C GLY A 263 -18.48 -35.16 -32.40
N LEU A 264 -18.03 -34.82 -31.19
CA LEU A 264 -18.34 -33.56 -30.49
C LEU A 264 -17.07 -33.00 -29.83
N PRO A 265 -16.04 -32.63 -30.61
CA PRO A 265 -14.73 -32.26 -30.09
C PRO A 265 -14.80 -31.08 -29.11
N GLY A 266 -14.28 -31.27 -27.90
CA GLY A 266 -14.22 -30.21 -26.88
C GLY A 266 -15.56 -29.87 -26.21
N ILE A 267 -16.61 -30.65 -26.48
CA ILE A 267 -17.93 -30.51 -25.86
C ILE A 267 -18.09 -31.57 -24.78
N SER A 268 -18.53 -31.16 -23.61
CA SER A 268 -18.81 -32.04 -22.46
C SER A 268 -20.21 -31.78 -21.93
N ALA A 269 -20.70 -32.70 -21.11
CA ALA A 269 -21.99 -32.55 -20.46
C ALA A 269 -22.01 -33.08 -19.03
N SER A 270 -22.88 -32.50 -18.21
CA SER A 270 -23.17 -32.97 -16.86
C SER A 270 -24.65 -32.87 -16.54
N ILE A 271 -25.09 -33.57 -15.50
CA ILE A 271 -26.48 -33.56 -15.03
C ILE A 271 -26.54 -32.92 -13.64
N LEU A 272 -27.45 -31.96 -13.47
CA LEU A 272 -27.86 -31.43 -12.17
C LEU A 272 -29.37 -31.65 -12.00
N GLY A 273 -29.75 -32.68 -11.25
CA GLY A 273 -31.16 -33.07 -11.12
C GLY A 273 -31.74 -33.54 -12.46
N ASN A 274 -32.68 -32.77 -13.03
CA ASN A 274 -33.30 -33.04 -14.33
C ASN A 274 -32.74 -32.16 -15.47
N GLN A 275 -31.70 -31.39 -15.18
CA GLN A 275 -31.12 -30.44 -16.12
C GLN A 275 -29.86 -31.03 -16.74
N LEU A 276 -29.80 -31.01 -18.08
CA LEU A 276 -28.60 -31.33 -18.85
C LEU A 276 -27.82 -30.05 -19.10
N MET A 277 -26.65 -29.93 -18.51
CA MET A 277 -25.73 -28.82 -18.77
C MET A 277 -24.71 -29.26 -19.82
N VAL A 278 -24.69 -28.59 -20.97
CA VAL A 278 -23.75 -28.83 -22.07
C VAL A 278 -22.76 -27.67 -22.12
N MET A 279 -21.47 -27.97 -22.14
CA MET A 279 -20.39 -26.99 -22.16
C MET A 279 -19.47 -27.23 -23.36
N ALA A 280 -19.05 -26.16 -24.03
CA ALA A 280 -17.92 -26.17 -24.95
C ALA A 280 -16.84 -25.22 -24.45
N ASN A 281 -15.79 -25.76 -23.84
CA ASN A 281 -14.68 -24.96 -23.28
C ASN A 281 -13.84 -24.24 -24.33
N SER A 282 -14.05 -24.54 -25.61
CA SER A 282 -13.40 -23.86 -26.73
C SER A 282 -14.24 -22.72 -27.31
N GLY A 283 -15.49 -22.52 -26.85
CA GLY A 283 -16.38 -21.46 -27.35
C GLY A 283 -17.03 -21.75 -28.71
N HIS A 284 -17.01 -22.99 -29.20
CA HIS A 284 -17.79 -23.36 -30.39
C HIS A 284 -19.29 -23.16 -30.14
N ASP A 285 -20.01 -22.81 -31.21
CA ASP A 285 -21.46 -22.75 -31.18
C ASP A 285 -22.06 -24.13 -30.85
N LEU A 286 -23.13 -24.13 -30.06
CA LEU A 286 -23.93 -25.31 -29.78
C LEU A 286 -25.18 -25.26 -30.64
N ILE A 287 -25.21 -26.06 -31.69
CA ILE A 287 -26.29 -26.12 -32.66
C ILE A 287 -27.13 -27.38 -32.40
N PHE A 288 -28.33 -27.19 -31.88
CA PHE A 288 -29.28 -28.26 -31.64
C PHE A 288 -30.28 -28.35 -32.78
N GLN A 289 -30.57 -29.57 -33.23
CA GLN A 289 -31.74 -29.84 -34.06
C GLN A 289 -32.68 -30.75 -33.29
N VAL A 290 -33.94 -30.30 -33.15
CA VAL A 290 -34.94 -30.98 -32.32
C VAL A 290 -36.23 -31.14 -33.11
N SER A 291 -36.77 -32.35 -33.14
CA SER A 291 -38.10 -32.66 -33.66
C SER A 291 -38.79 -33.72 -32.80
N GLY A 292 -40.09 -33.89 -32.95
CA GLY A 292 -40.89 -34.81 -32.15
C GLY A 292 -41.48 -34.17 -30.90
N GLY A 293 -41.75 -35.00 -29.89
CA GLY A 293 -42.53 -34.63 -28.70
C GLY A 293 -44.05 -34.78 -28.89
N ALA A 294 -44.77 -34.96 -27.79
CA ALA A 294 -46.23 -34.96 -27.79
C ALA A 294 -46.78 -33.53 -27.88
N SER A 295 -47.51 -33.24 -28.97
CA SER A 295 -48.09 -31.90 -29.22
C SER A 295 -48.87 -31.36 -28.02
N ASN A 296 -48.75 -30.05 -27.77
CA ASN A 296 -49.42 -29.31 -26.68
C ASN A 296 -49.07 -29.74 -25.25
N THR A 297 -48.16 -30.71 -25.05
CA THR A 297 -47.84 -31.26 -23.72
C THR A 297 -46.34 -31.30 -23.45
N ASP A 298 -45.53 -31.78 -24.39
CA ASP A 298 -44.09 -31.84 -24.21
C ASP A 298 -43.41 -30.51 -24.56
N GLN A 299 -42.46 -30.12 -23.71
CA GLN A 299 -41.61 -28.94 -23.87
C GLN A 299 -40.18 -29.25 -23.42
N LEU A 300 -39.21 -28.63 -24.09
CA LEU A 300 -37.82 -28.51 -23.63
C LEU A 300 -37.55 -27.04 -23.31
N ILE A 301 -36.87 -26.76 -22.21
CA ILE A 301 -36.51 -25.39 -21.85
C ILE A 301 -34.99 -25.26 -21.94
N PHE A 302 -34.52 -24.43 -22.86
CA PHE A 302 -33.12 -24.10 -23.02
C PHE A 302 -32.84 -22.81 -22.25
N LYS A 303 -31.81 -22.83 -21.41
CA LYS A 303 -31.38 -21.73 -20.56
C LYS A 303 -29.93 -21.42 -20.93
N GLY A 304 -29.74 -20.36 -21.71
CA GLY A 304 -28.45 -19.71 -21.84
C GLY A 304 -28.29 -18.67 -20.73
N SER A 305 -27.07 -18.17 -20.51
CA SER A 305 -26.89 -17.09 -19.53
C SER A 305 -27.55 -15.78 -19.99
N GLY A 306 -27.81 -15.61 -21.30
CA GLY A 306 -28.46 -14.42 -21.86
C GLY A 306 -29.99 -14.49 -21.93
N ASN A 307 -30.59 -15.67 -22.03
CA ASN A 307 -32.05 -15.84 -22.06
C ASN A 307 -32.52 -17.27 -21.71
N THR A 308 -33.84 -17.41 -21.58
CA THR A 308 -34.51 -18.72 -21.53
C THR A 308 -35.46 -18.86 -22.71
N LEU A 309 -35.38 -19.99 -23.42
CA LEU A 309 -36.22 -20.32 -24.57
C LEU A 309 -36.97 -21.63 -24.32
N THR A 310 -38.29 -21.58 -24.41
CA THR A 310 -39.14 -22.78 -24.35
C THR A 310 -39.42 -23.29 -25.75
N LEU A 311 -38.98 -24.50 -26.05
CA LEU A 311 -39.24 -25.21 -27.30
C LEU A 311 -40.43 -26.16 -27.12
N THR A 312 -41.47 -26.00 -27.96
CA THR A 312 -42.63 -26.91 -27.97
C THR A 312 -42.44 -28.03 -28.99
N ALA A 313 -43.13 -29.15 -28.76
CA ALA A 313 -43.17 -30.28 -29.68
C ALA A 313 -43.60 -29.88 -31.11
N SER A 314 -42.86 -30.35 -32.12
CA SER A 314 -43.11 -30.11 -33.55
C SER A 314 -42.68 -31.31 -34.39
N SER A 315 -43.42 -31.62 -35.45
CA SER A 315 -43.02 -32.63 -36.44
C SER A 315 -41.95 -32.14 -37.42
N SER A 316 -41.80 -30.83 -37.57
CA SER A 316 -40.69 -30.23 -38.31
C SER A 316 -39.45 -30.10 -37.42
N THR A 317 -38.28 -30.28 -38.01
CA THR A 317 -37.01 -30.00 -37.32
C THR A 317 -36.91 -28.53 -36.99
N GLN A 318 -36.74 -28.24 -35.71
CA GLN A 318 -36.43 -26.93 -35.17
C GLN A 318 -34.93 -26.82 -34.91
N GLN A 319 -34.30 -25.73 -35.34
CA GLN A 319 -32.87 -25.49 -35.11
C GLN A 319 -32.69 -24.39 -34.08
N LEU A 320 -31.90 -24.69 -33.05
CA LEU A 320 -31.48 -23.74 -32.04
C LEU A 320 -29.96 -23.57 -32.13
N THR A 321 -29.48 -22.33 -32.03
CA THR A 321 -28.04 -22.05 -31.92
C THR A 321 -27.81 -21.27 -30.63
N VAL A 322 -26.80 -21.69 -29.87
CA VAL A 322 -26.28 -20.94 -28.73
C VAL A 322 -24.86 -20.51 -29.10
N GLY A 323 -24.60 -19.20 -29.14
CA GLY A 323 -23.26 -18.65 -29.32
C GLY A 323 -22.51 -18.55 -28.00
N GLY A 324 -21.19 -18.75 -28.03
CA GLY A 324 -20.35 -18.68 -26.84
C GLY A 324 -19.98 -17.25 -26.41
N ASN A 325 -19.44 -17.11 -25.22
CA ASN A 325 -18.82 -15.87 -24.74
C ASN A 325 -17.30 -15.93 -24.94
N PHE A 326 -16.65 -14.77 -24.93
CA PHE A 326 -15.20 -14.66 -24.95
C PHE A 326 -14.73 -13.55 -24.01
N VAL A 327 -13.49 -13.67 -23.55
CA VAL A 327 -12.81 -12.65 -22.74
C VAL A 327 -11.45 -12.39 -23.35
N ILE A 328 -11.22 -11.15 -23.77
CA ILE A 328 -9.96 -10.68 -24.33
C ILE A 328 -9.11 -10.16 -23.17
N ASN A 329 -7.93 -10.72 -22.96
CA ASN A 329 -6.87 -10.14 -22.14
C ASN A 329 -5.91 -9.39 -23.05
N LEU A 330 -5.75 -8.10 -22.80
CA LEU A 330 -4.71 -7.28 -23.42
C LEU A 330 -3.61 -7.02 -22.40
N ASP A 331 -2.37 -7.22 -22.83
CA ASP A 331 -1.18 -6.86 -22.06
C ASP A 331 -1.14 -5.34 -21.82
N GLU A 332 -0.30 -4.92 -20.88
CA GLU A 332 -0.14 -3.51 -20.53
C GLU A 332 0.16 -2.62 -21.74
N ASN A 333 -0.44 -1.43 -21.77
CA ASN A 333 -0.34 -0.42 -22.83
C ASN A 333 -0.91 -0.81 -24.19
N TYR A 334 -1.49 -2.01 -24.35
CA TYR A 334 -2.36 -2.30 -25.48
C TYR A 334 -3.74 -1.66 -25.28
N SER A 335 -4.38 -1.31 -26.39
CA SER A 335 -5.77 -0.85 -26.38
C SER A 335 -6.57 -1.47 -27.51
N ILE A 336 -7.87 -1.62 -27.30
CA ILE A 336 -8.80 -2.08 -28.32
C ILE A 336 -9.88 -1.04 -28.53
N THR A 337 -10.23 -0.81 -29.78
CA THR A 337 -11.39 -0.03 -30.19
C THR A 337 -12.25 -0.86 -31.14
N THR A 338 -13.52 -0.54 -31.23
CA THR A 338 -14.42 -1.10 -32.25
C THR A 338 -14.81 -0.01 -33.22
N GLY A 339 -15.15 -0.37 -34.46
CA GLY A 339 -15.77 0.56 -35.42
C GLY A 339 -16.98 1.31 -34.83
N PRO A 340 -17.37 2.47 -35.40
CA PRO A 340 -18.30 3.39 -34.77
C PRO A 340 -19.69 2.75 -34.55
N THR A 341 -19.99 2.43 -33.29
CA THR A 341 -21.33 2.07 -32.83
C THR A 341 -21.92 3.23 -32.02
N ALA A 342 -23.24 3.31 -31.88
CA ALA A 342 -23.85 4.25 -30.94
C ALA A 342 -23.48 3.85 -29.50
N PRO A 343 -23.32 4.80 -28.54
CA PRO A 343 -23.08 4.46 -27.15
C PRO A 343 -24.14 3.48 -26.60
N SER A 344 -23.68 2.40 -25.99
CA SER A 344 -24.49 1.29 -25.48
C SER A 344 -23.86 0.78 -24.18
N VAL A 345 -24.46 1.16 -23.04
CA VAL A 345 -24.06 0.71 -21.68
C VAL A 345 -24.92 -0.45 -21.15
N ILE A 346 -25.89 -0.92 -21.95
CA ILE A 346 -26.72 -2.10 -21.72
C ILE A 346 -26.49 -3.05 -22.90
N PRO A 347 -26.49 -4.38 -22.70
CA PRO A 347 -26.34 -5.32 -23.82
C PRO A 347 -27.35 -5.06 -24.94
N VAL A 348 -26.85 -4.66 -26.12
CA VAL A 348 -27.66 -4.38 -27.31
C VAL A 348 -27.59 -5.58 -28.26
N ALA A 349 -28.65 -5.73 -29.06
CA ALA A 349 -28.68 -6.75 -30.10
C ALA A 349 -27.59 -6.48 -31.15
N GLY A 350 -26.73 -7.46 -31.41
CA GLY A 350 -25.69 -7.37 -32.42
C GLY A 350 -24.52 -6.48 -32.00
N THR A 351 -24.18 -6.45 -30.71
CA THR A 351 -22.89 -5.93 -30.23
C THR A 351 -22.03 -7.10 -29.74
N LEU A 352 -20.71 -6.91 -29.72
CA LEU A 352 -19.75 -7.90 -29.20
C LEU A 352 -18.89 -7.34 -28.07
N LEU A 353 -18.68 -6.02 -28.04
CA LEU A 353 -18.11 -5.25 -26.93
C LEU A 353 -19.04 -4.07 -26.60
N SER A 354 -18.94 -3.52 -25.40
CA SER A 354 -19.70 -2.32 -25.01
C SER A 354 -19.17 -1.08 -25.73
N ASN A 355 -19.96 -0.01 -25.75
CA ASN A 355 -19.49 1.29 -26.26
C ASN A 355 -19.91 2.42 -25.29
N PRO A 356 -18.99 3.12 -24.59
CA PRO A 356 -17.55 2.91 -24.61
C PRO A 356 -17.19 1.49 -24.13
N ILE A 357 -16.04 1.00 -24.62
CA ILE A 357 -15.51 -0.28 -24.18
C ILE A 357 -15.07 -0.13 -22.72
N ILE A 358 -15.50 -1.05 -21.87
CA ILE A 358 -15.14 -1.08 -20.44
C ILE A 358 -14.26 -2.31 -20.20
N SER A 359 -13.09 -2.11 -19.60
CA SER A 359 -12.21 -3.19 -19.15
C SER A 359 -12.26 -3.39 -17.64
N THR A 360 -11.87 -4.59 -17.22
CA THR A 360 -11.46 -4.87 -15.84
C THR A 360 -9.93 -4.95 -15.82
N THR A 361 -9.28 -4.16 -14.98
CA THR A 361 -7.82 -4.21 -14.82
C THR A 361 -7.43 -5.36 -13.90
N ILE A 362 -6.49 -6.18 -14.33
CA ILE A 362 -5.83 -7.19 -13.52
C ILE A 362 -4.42 -6.70 -13.20
N VAL A 363 -4.08 -6.74 -11.93
CA VAL A 363 -2.77 -6.32 -11.44
C VAL A 363 -1.92 -7.55 -11.20
N HIS A 364 -0.77 -7.60 -11.84
CA HIS A 364 0.24 -8.63 -11.66
C HIS A 364 1.41 -8.07 -10.86
N ASN A 365 1.97 -8.89 -9.96
CA ASN A 365 3.12 -8.54 -9.13
C ASN A 365 2.90 -7.23 -8.34
N ALA A 366 1.69 -7.07 -7.78
CA ALA A 366 1.37 -5.98 -6.86
C ALA A 366 2.36 -5.96 -5.69
N PHE A 367 2.62 -4.79 -5.13
CA PHE A 367 3.55 -4.62 -4.02
C PHE A 367 3.24 -5.57 -2.84
N ASP A 368 4.27 -6.28 -2.39
CA ASP A 368 4.28 -7.10 -1.19
C ASP A 368 5.67 -6.96 -0.51
N PRO A 369 5.75 -6.39 0.71
CA PRO A 369 7.04 -6.13 1.36
C PRO A 369 7.83 -7.41 1.69
N THR A 370 7.20 -8.59 1.61
CA THR A 370 7.85 -9.88 1.83
C THR A 370 8.43 -10.52 0.56
N LEU A 371 8.17 -9.91 -0.61
CA LEU A 371 8.60 -10.42 -1.91
C LEU A 371 9.48 -9.37 -2.62
N ASP A 372 10.78 -9.64 -2.65
CA ASP A 372 11.80 -8.78 -3.29
C ASP A 372 11.52 -8.47 -4.77
N SER A 373 10.70 -9.28 -5.45
CA SER A 373 10.31 -9.06 -6.85
C SER A 373 9.30 -7.93 -7.04
N THR A 374 8.66 -7.45 -5.97
CA THR A 374 7.54 -6.49 -6.05
C THR A 374 7.94 -5.04 -5.81
N PHE A 375 9.22 -4.78 -5.54
CA PHE A 375 9.78 -3.43 -5.39
C PHE A 375 11.16 -3.31 -6.03
N ASN A 376 11.59 -2.08 -6.30
CA ASN A 376 12.86 -1.82 -6.96
C ASN A 376 14.00 -1.64 -5.95
N HIS A 377 13.74 -0.85 -4.91
CA HIS A 377 14.73 -0.52 -3.89
C HIS A 377 14.07 -0.53 -2.51
N THR A 378 14.86 -0.79 -1.49
CA THR A 378 14.43 -0.70 -0.09
C THR A 378 15.55 -0.15 0.78
N THR A 379 15.19 0.54 1.86
CA THR A 379 16.11 0.95 2.91
C THR A 379 15.44 0.83 4.27
N ALA A 380 16.25 0.59 5.30
CA ALA A 380 15.82 0.56 6.69
C ALA A 380 16.47 1.73 7.44
N ILE A 381 15.71 2.35 8.35
CA ILE A 381 16.14 3.51 9.13
C ILE A 381 15.73 3.25 10.58
N ASP A 382 16.67 3.40 11.50
CA ASP A 382 16.36 3.36 12.93
C ASP A 382 15.67 4.66 13.33
N ILE A 383 14.49 4.56 13.93
CA ILE A 383 13.73 5.67 14.51
C ILE A 383 13.52 5.43 16.00
N PHE A 384 13.13 6.46 16.74
CA PHE A 384 12.96 6.39 18.19
C PHE A 384 11.57 6.85 18.61
N ASP A 385 10.98 6.12 19.56
CA ASP A 385 9.73 6.51 20.18
C ASP A 385 9.94 7.56 21.30
N SER A 386 8.85 7.94 21.99
CA SER A 386 8.90 8.95 23.06
C SER A 386 9.58 8.48 24.35
N LEU A 387 9.94 7.20 24.44
CA LEU A 387 10.69 6.62 25.55
C LEU A 387 12.16 6.39 25.17
N GLY A 388 12.52 6.58 23.90
CA GLY A 388 13.85 6.33 23.35
C GLY A 388 14.09 4.90 22.90
N GLU A 389 13.04 4.07 22.84
CA GLU A 389 13.17 2.73 22.26
C GLU A 389 13.33 2.85 20.74
N SER A 390 14.24 2.06 20.18
CA SER A 390 14.55 2.05 18.75
C SER A 390 13.61 1.11 18.00
N HIS A 391 13.12 1.56 16.84
CA HIS A 391 12.26 0.84 15.92
C HIS A 391 12.81 0.96 14.50
N VAL A 392 12.44 0.03 13.62
CA VAL A 392 12.94 0.00 12.24
C VAL A 392 11.87 0.46 11.26
N LEU A 393 12.07 1.65 10.68
CA LEU A 393 11.29 2.14 9.54
C LEU A 393 11.84 1.54 8.24
N ASN A 394 11.05 0.72 7.56
CA ASN A 394 11.34 0.21 6.23
C ASN A 394 10.66 1.09 5.18
N ALA A 395 11.43 1.54 4.19
CA ALA A 395 10.93 2.27 3.03
C ALA A 395 11.22 1.51 1.74
N TYR A 396 10.17 1.18 1.00
CA TYR A 396 10.23 0.46 -0.27
C TYR A 396 9.84 1.41 -1.41
N PHE A 397 10.69 1.45 -2.43
CA PHE A 397 10.50 2.31 -3.61
C PHE A 397 10.09 1.45 -4.79
N VAL A 398 8.92 1.76 -5.35
CA VAL A 398 8.33 1.06 -6.50
C VAL A 398 8.15 2.06 -7.64
N LYS A 399 8.73 1.76 -8.80
CA LYS A 399 8.60 2.60 -9.97
C LYS A 399 7.24 2.38 -10.62
N GLU A 400 6.57 3.47 -10.99
CA GLU A 400 5.27 3.43 -11.63
C GLU A 400 5.38 3.54 -13.16
N ASN A 401 4.31 3.14 -13.86
CA ASN A 401 4.23 3.23 -15.33
C ASN A 401 4.01 4.68 -15.82
N GLN A 402 3.65 5.60 -14.91
CA GLN A 402 3.61 7.03 -15.21
C GLN A 402 5.04 7.60 -15.30
N SER A 403 5.30 8.43 -16.32
CA SER A 403 6.62 9.02 -16.51
C SER A 403 7.08 9.76 -15.26
N SER A 404 8.27 9.40 -14.76
CA SER A 404 8.93 10.06 -13.63
C SER A 404 8.17 9.98 -12.29
N THR A 405 7.36 8.94 -12.09
CA THR A 405 6.62 8.72 -10.82
C THR A 405 7.09 7.44 -10.11
N TRP A 406 7.14 7.52 -8.78
CA TRP A 406 7.40 6.38 -7.90
C TRP A 406 6.42 6.37 -6.73
N THR A 407 6.12 5.20 -6.22
CA THR A 407 5.40 5.01 -4.95
C THR A 407 6.39 4.62 -3.87
N VAL A 408 6.31 5.28 -2.71
CA VAL A 408 7.06 4.95 -1.50
C VAL A 408 6.12 4.25 -0.52
N TYR A 409 6.39 2.99 -0.23
CA TYR A 409 5.67 2.24 0.80
C TYR A 409 6.46 2.23 2.10
N LEU A 410 5.77 2.35 3.24
CA LEU A 410 6.39 2.47 4.55
C LEU A 410 5.77 1.49 5.56
N GLN A 411 6.63 0.85 6.36
CA GLN A 411 6.26 0.03 7.50
C GLN A 411 7.21 0.30 8.67
N ILE A 412 6.75 0.14 9.91
CA ILE A 412 7.61 0.19 11.09
C ILE A 412 7.55 -1.18 11.77
N ASP A 413 8.72 -1.79 12.01
CA ASP A 413 8.86 -3.13 12.57
C ASP A 413 8.08 -4.22 11.80
N GLY A 414 7.80 -3.97 10.52
CA GLY A 414 7.00 -4.84 9.64
C GLY A 414 5.50 -4.62 9.73
N ASP A 415 5.03 -3.69 10.57
CA ASP A 415 3.62 -3.35 10.73
C ASP A 415 3.20 -2.17 9.84
N ASP A 416 1.92 -2.21 9.46
CA ASP A 416 1.23 -1.18 8.69
C ASP A 416 0.91 0.06 9.54
N ILE A 417 1.22 1.26 9.03
CA ILE A 417 1.26 2.51 9.82
C ILE A 417 0.40 3.65 9.24
N ALA A 418 -0.40 3.41 8.20
CA ALA A 418 -1.35 4.40 7.70
C ALA A 418 -2.69 4.34 8.43
N ASP A 419 -3.36 5.49 8.45
CA ASP A 419 -4.71 5.66 9.01
C ASP A 419 -5.71 4.65 8.43
N PRO A 420 -6.60 4.06 9.24
CA PRO A 420 -7.68 3.22 8.76
C PRO A 420 -8.60 3.96 7.77
N ASN A 421 -9.25 3.22 6.88
CA ASN A 421 -10.19 3.81 5.92
C ASN A 421 -11.65 3.55 6.37
N PRO A 422 -12.36 4.55 6.93
CA PRO A 422 -13.71 4.38 7.44
C PRO A 422 -14.76 4.09 6.34
N ALA A 423 -14.40 4.24 5.05
CA ALA A 423 -15.28 3.92 3.93
C ALA A 423 -15.28 2.41 3.57
N LEU A 424 -14.39 1.61 4.15
CA LEU A 424 -14.36 0.15 3.96
C LEU A 424 -15.45 -0.54 4.82
N PRO A 425 -15.87 -1.77 4.49
CA PRO A 425 -16.72 -2.57 5.37
C PRO A 425 -16.00 -2.99 6.66
N GLU A 426 -16.75 -3.36 7.69
CA GLU A 426 -16.18 -4.00 8.90
C GLU A 426 -15.70 -5.43 8.59
N PRO A 427 -14.55 -5.87 9.14
CA PRO A 427 -13.69 -5.17 10.11
C PRO A 427 -12.57 -4.31 9.49
N GLN A 428 -12.47 -4.21 8.16
CA GLN A 428 -11.34 -3.55 7.49
C GLN A 428 -11.28 -2.03 7.75
N ASN A 429 -12.42 -1.42 8.08
CA ASN A 429 -12.54 0.01 8.35
C ASN A 429 -11.74 0.53 9.55
N VAL A 430 -11.31 -0.34 10.45
CA VAL A 430 -10.55 0.01 11.67
C VAL A 430 -9.12 -0.53 11.68
N HIS A 431 -8.74 -1.36 10.70
CA HIS A 431 -7.38 -1.88 10.62
C HIS A 431 -6.43 -0.82 10.05
N PRO A 432 -5.19 -0.73 10.57
CA PRO A 432 -4.12 0.00 9.90
C PRO A 432 -3.96 -0.49 8.46
N ARG A 433 -3.51 0.40 7.59
CA ARG A 433 -3.22 0.09 6.20
C ARG A 433 -1.74 0.32 5.93
N LEU A 434 -1.24 -0.32 4.89
CA LEU A 434 0.07 -0.01 4.35
C LEU A 434 0.15 1.47 3.97
N ALA A 435 1.17 2.16 4.47
CA ALA A 435 1.41 3.55 4.13
C ALA A 435 2.06 3.62 2.76
N LEU A 436 1.49 4.45 1.88
CA LEU A 436 1.91 4.63 0.50
C LEU A 436 1.82 6.11 0.13
N TYR A 437 2.83 6.61 -0.57
CA TYR A 437 2.96 8.02 -0.95
C TYR A 437 3.54 8.11 -2.37
N SER A 438 2.90 8.91 -3.23
CA SER A 438 3.36 9.11 -4.61
C SER A 438 4.38 10.26 -4.65
N ILE A 439 5.54 10.02 -5.26
CA ILE A 439 6.55 11.05 -5.50
C ILE A 439 6.82 11.20 -7.01
N VAL A 440 6.99 12.45 -7.44
CA VAL A 440 7.09 12.82 -8.86
C VAL A 440 8.37 13.60 -9.08
N PHE A 441 9.08 13.33 -10.18
CA PHE A 441 10.31 14.00 -10.56
C PHE A 441 10.10 14.92 -11.76
N ASP A 442 10.85 16.03 -11.80
CA ASP A 442 10.92 16.91 -12.97
C ASP A 442 11.79 16.31 -14.09
N SER A 443 11.91 17.03 -15.21
CA SER A 443 12.72 16.58 -16.35
C SER A 443 14.22 16.52 -16.07
N ASP A 444 14.69 17.26 -15.06
CA ASP A 444 16.09 17.31 -14.65
C ASP A 444 16.42 16.21 -13.62
N GLY A 445 15.40 15.47 -13.15
CA GLY A 445 15.52 14.36 -12.21
C GLY A 445 15.47 14.79 -10.74
N ASN A 446 15.04 16.02 -10.42
CA ASN A 446 14.84 16.46 -9.04
C ASN A 446 13.40 16.19 -8.59
N LEU A 447 13.21 15.99 -7.28
CA LEU A 447 11.87 15.86 -6.69
C LEU A 447 11.03 17.12 -6.97
N ASN A 448 9.85 16.91 -7.55
CA ASN A 448 8.84 17.95 -7.72
C ASN A 448 7.96 17.96 -6.47
N GLU A 449 8.39 18.68 -5.44
CA GLU A 449 7.70 18.75 -4.14
C GLU A 449 6.21 19.14 -4.28
N PRO A 450 5.81 20.13 -5.11
CA PRO A 450 4.39 20.48 -5.28
C PRO A 450 3.50 19.36 -5.84
N LEU A 451 4.06 18.40 -6.58
CA LEU A 451 3.33 17.27 -7.15
C LEU A 451 3.53 15.97 -6.37
N SER A 452 4.37 15.98 -5.34
CA SER A 452 4.69 14.82 -4.54
C SER A 452 3.92 14.86 -3.23
N ASP A 453 3.55 13.68 -2.74
CA ASP A 453 2.99 13.53 -1.41
C ASP A 453 4.07 13.74 -0.34
N ILE A 454 3.67 14.27 0.81
CA ILE A 454 4.51 14.36 2.01
C ILE A 454 4.17 13.15 2.89
N PRO A 455 5.13 12.24 3.17
CA PRO A 455 4.91 11.14 4.08
C PRO A 455 4.68 11.61 5.52
N PHE A 456 3.41 11.71 5.92
CA PHE A 456 2.99 12.07 7.26
C PHE A 456 2.44 10.84 8.01
N ILE A 457 3.21 10.35 8.97
CA ILE A 457 2.86 9.14 9.73
C ILE A 457 2.01 9.54 10.94
N THR A 458 0.79 9.02 10.98
CA THR A 458 -0.26 9.43 11.93
C THR A 458 -0.94 8.27 12.64
N ASN A 459 -0.57 7.02 12.31
CA ASN A 459 -1.15 5.81 12.89
C ASN A 459 -0.10 4.78 13.33
N TRP A 460 1.01 5.24 13.89
CA TRP A 460 2.02 4.36 14.47
C TRP A 460 1.82 4.21 15.98
N THR A 461 1.66 2.99 16.47
CA THR A 461 1.66 2.68 17.92
C THR A 461 2.94 1.92 18.26
N PRO A 462 3.90 2.51 18.98
CA PRO A 462 5.12 1.82 19.38
C PRO A 462 4.83 0.58 20.23
N LEU A 463 5.47 -0.53 19.88
CA LEU A 463 5.39 -1.81 20.59
C LEU A 463 6.78 -2.23 21.02
N ASN A 464 6.91 -2.83 22.21
CA ASN A 464 8.15 -3.45 22.62
C ASN A 464 8.43 -4.73 21.83
N THR A 465 9.59 -5.33 22.09
CA THR A 465 10.03 -6.62 21.50
C THR A 465 9.05 -7.81 21.70
N ASP A 466 8.13 -7.75 22.67
CA ASP A 466 7.08 -8.76 22.87
C ASP A 466 5.80 -8.48 22.03
N GLY A 467 5.82 -7.45 21.17
CA GLY A 467 4.66 -7.00 20.39
C GLY A 467 3.57 -6.33 21.23
N LYS A 468 3.93 -5.78 22.41
CA LYS A 468 2.99 -5.10 23.31
C LYS A 468 3.26 -3.62 23.38
N TYR A 469 2.20 -2.84 23.51
CA TYR A 469 2.31 -1.40 23.75
C TYR A 469 3.19 -1.11 24.96
N ASN A 470 4.26 -0.34 24.74
CA ASN A 470 5.32 -0.09 25.71
C ASN A 470 5.08 1.13 26.62
N GLY A 471 4.02 1.91 26.35
CA GLY A 471 3.68 3.11 27.11
C GLY A 471 4.14 4.43 26.48
N ALA A 472 4.80 4.38 25.31
CA ALA A 472 5.14 5.56 24.53
C ALA A 472 3.91 6.31 24.02
N PHE A 473 4.10 7.50 23.45
CA PHE A 473 2.98 8.26 22.89
C PHE A 473 2.19 7.45 21.87
N ARG A 474 0.87 7.65 21.89
CA ARG A 474 -0.07 7.00 20.97
C ARG A 474 -0.20 7.83 19.69
N PRO A 475 -0.66 7.20 18.59
CA PRO A 475 -0.91 7.94 17.36
C PRO A 475 -2.06 8.93 17.53
N LEU A 476 -2.01 10.00 16.76
CA LEU A 476 -3.15 10.87 16.49
C LEU A 476 -3.41 10.82 15.00
N THR A 477 -4.54 10.23 14.60
CA THR A 477 -4.91 10.10 13.18
C THR A 477 -5.40 11.43 12.61
N ILE A 478 -5.38 11.58 11.28
CA ILE A 478 -5.90 12.77 10.59
C ILE A 478 -7.39 12.97 10.92
N ALA A 479 -8.17 11.88 10.93
CA ALA A 479 -9.58 11.91 11.28
C ALA A 479 -9.85 12.44 12.71
N ASN A 480 -8.86 12.32 13.61
CA ASN A 480 -8.92 12.80 14.99
C ASN A 480 -8.21 14.15 15.20
N GLY A 481 -7.79 14.82 14.12
CA GLY A 481 -7.27 16.18 14.16
C GLY A 481 -5.75 16.30 14.08
N ALA A 482 -5.03 15.30 13.57
CA ALA A 482 -3.62 15.46 13.25
C ALA A 482 -3.41 16.50 12.15
N THR A 483 -2.45 17.40 12.36
CA THR A 483 -2.13 18.49 11.44
C THR A 483 -0.63 18.70 11.35
N MET A 484 -0.18 19.29 10.23
CA MET A 484 1.15 19.88 10.13
C MET A 484 1.09 21.41 10.38
N PRO A 485 2.14 22.04 10.94
CA PRO A 485 3.38 21.43 11.46
C PRO A 485 3.13 20.60 12.74
N LEU A 486 4.06 19.70 13.06
CA LEU A 486 4.01 18.89 14.28
C LEU A 486 4.02 19.77 15.53
N LEU A 487 3.33 19.31 16.58
CA LEU A 487 3.29 20.02 17.86
C LEU A 487 4.65 19.95 18.58
N SER A 488 5.05 21.08 19.18
CA SER A 488 6.21 21.16 20.07
C SER A 488 5.77 21.74 21.43
N PRO A 489 5.89 20.99 22.54
CA PRO A 489 6.38 19.60 22.63
C PRO A 489 5.41 18.59 21.97
N ALA A 490 5.93 17.42 21.61
CA ALA A 490 5.12 16.36 21.02
C ALA A 490 4.13 15.77 22.03
N SER A 491 2.96 15.37 21.55
CA SER A 491 1.88 14.74 22.34
C SER A 491 1.34 13.45 21.73
N SER A 492 1.92 13.02 20.61
CA SER A 492 1.57 11.81 19.86
C SER A 492 2.84 11.24 19.21
N SER A 493 2.79 9.99 18.77
CA SER A 493 3.87 9.33 18.01
C SER A 493 3.99 9.81 16.55
N ASN A 494 3.27 10.86 16.16
CA ASN A 494 3.27 11.35 14.79
C ASN A 494 4.62 11.98 14.41
N PHE A 495 5.07 11.70 13.19
CA PHE A 495 6.30 12.24 12.63
C PHE A 495 6.17 12.38 11.10
N VAL A 496 7.12 13.09 10.48
CA VAL A 496 7.17 13.30 9.03
C VAL A 496 8.46 12.70 8.47
N ILE A 497 8.40 12.16 7.25
CA ILE A 497 9.60 11.84 6.48
C ILE A 497 9.74 12.89 5.40
N ASP A 498 10.83 13.65 5.45
CA ASP A 498 11.18 14.63 4.43
C ASP A 498 12.01 13.95 3.35
N LEU A 499 11.48 13.96 2.12
CA LEU A 499 12.14 13.40 0.95
C LEU A 499 12.87 14.47 0.11
N THR A 500 12.93 15.71 0.60
CA THR A 500 13.61 16.83 -0.07
C THR A 500 15.06 16.46 -0.43
N GLY A 501 15.47 16.82 -1.64
CA GLY A 501 16.78 16.46 -2.18
C GLY A 501 16.86 15.04 -2.76
N THR A 502 15.76 14.29 -2.77
CA THR A 502 15.66 13.04 -3.52
C THR A 502 15.75 13.30 -5.03
N THR A 503 16.47 12.44 -5.74
CA THR A 503 16.69 12.53 -7.19
C THR A 503 16.33 11.22 -7.89
N GLN A 504 16.11 11.31 -9.20
CA GLN A 504 16.01 10.17 -10.10
C GLN A 504 16.98 10.33 -11.27
N LEU A 505 18.06 9.54 -11.28
CA LEU A 505 19.15 9.64 -12.25
C LEU A 505 19.51 8.25 -12.83
N ASP A 506 20.32 8.22 -13.89
CA ASP A 506 20.73 6.98 -14.59
C ASP A 506 21.92 6.25 -13.91
N ASN A 507 21.91 6.22 -12.58
CA ASN A 507 22.88 5.53 -11.73
C ASN A 507 22.15 4.64 -10.74
N ASP A 508 22.91 3.76 -10.11
CA ASP A 508 22.37 2.81 -9.15
C ASP A 508 21.81 3.55 -7.91
N PHE A 509 20.93 2.87 -7.19
CA PHE A 509 20.31 3.42 -5.98
C PHE A 509 21.37 3.83 -4.94
N SER A 510 21.20 5.01 -4.35
CA SER A 510 22.06 5.49 -3.27
C SER A 510 21.30 6.35 -2.27
N ILE A 511 21.79 6.40 -1.03
CA ILE A 511 21.33 7.35 -0.02
C ILE A 511 22.21 8.59 -0.13
N ASN A 512 21.63 9.72 -0.52
CA ASN A 512 22.33 11.00 -0.67
C ASN A 512 22.47 11.71 0.68
N ALA A 513 21.44 11.63 1.51
CA ALA A 513 21.46 12.13 2.88
C ALA A 513 20.50 11.31 3.75
N LEU A 514 20.92 11.07 5.00
CA LEU A 514 20.08 10.50 6.05
C LEU A 514 20.41 11.19 7.36
N ASN A 515 19.43 11.86 7.97
CA ASN A 515 19.54 12.35 9.34
C ASN A 515 18.16 12.37 10.00
N LEU A 516 18.16 12.33 11.33
CA LEU A 516 16.97 12.32 12.15
C LEU A 516 16.96 13.57 13.02
N GLU A 517 15.80 14.19 13.14
CA GLU A 517 15.54 15.13 14.23
C GLU A 517 15.05 14.32 15.44
N SER A 518 16.01 13.72 16.15
CA SER A 518 15.84 12.99 17.41
C SER A 518 17.06 13.23 18.30
N PHE A 519 16.86 13.53 19.59
CA PHE A 519 17.96 13.54 20.56
C PHE A 519 17.93 12.23 21.36
N THR A 520 18.99 11.43 21.19
CA THR A 520 19.41 10.44 22.19
C THR A 520 20.89 10.74 22.49
N THR A 521 21.25 10.81 23.77
CA THR A 521 22.67 10.73 24.17
C THR A 521 22.79 9.52 25.09
N GLU A 522 23.73 8.63 24.74
CA GLU A 522 24.14 7.48 25.55
C GLU A 522 24.59 7.85 26.96
#